data_AF-A0A2T2SEJ3-F1
#
_entry.id   AF-A0A2T2SEJ3-F1
#
_cell.length_a   1.000
_cell.length_b   1.000
_cell.length_c   1.000
_cell.angle_alpha   90.00
_cell.angle_beta   90.00
_cell.angle_gamma   90.00
#
_symmetry.space_group_name_H-M   'P 1'
#
loop_
_entity.id
_entity.type
_entity.pdbx_description
1 polymer ?
#
loop_
_entity_poly.entity_id
_entity_poly.type
_entity_poly.pdbx_seq_one_letter_code
_entity_poly.pdbx_strand_id
1 'polypeptide(L)'
;ILRTPFEFEWSRAGRLRLTGNVEVAQVSLSDGAVGRALFELTEGRGAGTSMLWGLQARYIISNNLRASLSYDGRAPENASVIHTARAKLSATF
;
A
#
# COMPACT_ATOMS: atom_id res chain seq x y z
N ILE A 1 -19.12 -0.21 4.19
CA ILE A 1 -17.69 0.10 3.95
C ILE A 1 -17.50 0.22 2.44
N LEU A 2 -17.13 1.40 1.94
CA LEU A 2 -16.84 1.60 0.52
C LEU A 2 -15.32 1.59 0.33
N ARG A 3 -14.83 0.82 -0.64
CA ARG A 3 -13.41 0.73 -0.99
C ARG A 3 -13.27 0.92 -2.50
N THR A 4 -12.38 1.81 -2.90
CA THR A 4 -12.10 2.08 -4.31
C THR A 4 -10.61 1.87 -4.57
N PRO A 5 -10.21 0.66 -5.02
CA PRO A 5 -8.83 0.40 -5.40
C PRO A 5 -8.57 0.87 -6.83
N PHE A 6 -7.42 1.49 -7.03
CA PHE A 6 -6.85 1.81 -8.33
C PHE A 6 -5.47 1.16 -8.43
N GLU A 7 -5.22 0.44 -9.51
CA GLU A 7 -3.95 -0.24 -9.76
C GLU A 7 -3.40 0.17 -11.12
N PHE A 8 -2.09 0.33 -11.20
CA PHE A 8 -1.38 0.52 -12.46
C PHE A 8 -0.16 -0.38 -12.53
N GLU A 9 0.11 -0.90 -13.72
CA GLU A 9 1.35 -1.59 -14.04
C GLU A 9 1.96 -0.98 -15.31
N TRP A 10 3.26 -0.72 -15.27
CA TRP A 10 4.04 -0.31 -16.43
C TRP A 10 5.31 -1.16 -16.52
N SER A 11 5.63 -1.61 -17.73
CA SER A 11 6.88 -2.34 -17.99
C SER A 11 7.58 -1.78 -19.22
N ARG A 12 8.91 -1.77 -19.17
CA ARG A 12 9.76 -1.32 -20.29
C ARG A 12 10.86 -2.33 -20.55
N ALA A 13 10.89 -2.83 -21.79
CA ALA A 13 11.94 -3.72 -22.33
C ALA A 13 12.26 -4.93 -21.43
N GLY A 14 11.32 -5.40 -20.61
CA GLY A 14 11.50 -6.49 -19.65
C GLY A 14 12.49 -6.20 -18.50
N ARG A 15 13.17 -5.05 -18.53
CA ARG A 15 14.21 -4.68 -17.55
C ARG A 15 13.65 -3.85 -16.42
N LEU A 16 12.63 -3.04 -16.68
CA LEU A 16 11.97 -2.22 -15.68
C LEU A 16 10.50 -2.64 -15.57
N ARG A 17 10.04 -2.88 -14.34
CA ARG A 17 8.63 -2.99 -14.00
C ARG A 17 8.32 -2.03 -12.86
N LEU A 18 7.31 -1.21 -13.05
CA LEU A 18 6.69 -0.38 -12.03
C LEU A 18 5.26 -0.89 -11.82
N THR A 19 4.90 -1.06 -10.57
CA THR A 19 3.54 -1.36 -10.14
C THR A 19 3.18 -0.34 -9.08
N GLY A 20 1.95 0.15 -9.09
CA GLY A 20 1.47 0.96 -7.99
C GLY A 20 -0.01 0.76 -7.76
N ASN A 21 -0.41 1.00 -6.52
CA ASN A 21 -1.76 0.83 -6.06
C ASN A 21 -2.14 2.00 -5.15
N VAL A 22 -3.40 2.40 -5.21
CA VAL A 22 -3.99 3.38 -4.30
C VAL A 22 -5.36 2.87 -3.92
N GLU A 23 -5.65 2.81 -2.64
CA GLU A 23 -6.95 2.42 -2.10
C GLU A 23 -7.43 3.50 -1.14
N VAL A 24 -8.64 4.01 -1.38
CA VAL A 24 -9.36 4.84 -0.42
C VAL A 24 -10.49 4.00 0.16
N ALA A 25 -10.55 3.91 1.48
CA ALA A 25 -11.56 3.17 2.21
C ALA A 25 -12.29 4.11 3.17
N GLN A 26 -13.61 4.22 3.00
CA GLN A 26 -14.48 5.01 3.88
C GLN A 26 -15.35 4.08 4.72
N VAL A 27 -15.21 4.22 6.04
CA VAL A 27 -16.02 3.49 7.03
C VAL A 27 -16.97 4.47 7.70
N SER A 28 -18.20 4.56 7.19
CA SER A 28 -19.29 5.27 7.84
C SER A 28 -20.01 4.35 8.83
N LEU A 29 -20.00 4.70 10.12
CA LEU A 29 -20.84 4.05 11.13
C LEU A 29 -22.15 4.82 11.26
N SER A 30 -23.27 4.19 10.88
CA SER A 30 -24.61 4.70 11.15
C SER A 30 -25.06 4.16 12.50
N ASP A 31 -25.01 5.02 13.52
CA ASP A 31 -25.65 4.99 14.83
C ASP A 31 -25.50 3.73 15.72
N GLY A 32 -24.82 3.87 16.87
CA GLY A 32 -25.00 3.00 18.05
C GLY A 32 -23.90 1.98 18.40
N ALA A 33 -22.83 1.79 17.63
CA ALA A 33 -21.78 0.84 18.00
C ALA A 33 -20.63 1.52 18.77
N VAL A 34 -20.43 1.17 20.04
CA VAL A 34 -19.31 1.65 20.90
C VAL A 34 -18.52 0.45 21.43
N GLY A 35 -17.19 0.55 21.45
CA GLY A 35 -16.30 -0.46 22.10
C GLY A 35 -15.69 -1.50 21.16
N ARG A 36 -15.46 -2.74 21.66
CA ARG A 36 -14.70 -3.81 20.97
C ARG A 36 -15.27 -4.22 19.60
N ALA A 37 -16.59 -4.12 19.42
CA ALA A 37 -17.25 -4.37 18.14
C ALA A 37 -16.81 -3.38 17.05
N LEU A 38 -16.44 -2.15 17.41
CA LEU A 38 -15.92 -1.14 16.49
C LEU A 38 -14.55 -1.54 15.93
N PHE A 39 -13.69 -2.14 16.76
CA PHE A 39 -12.33 -2.55 16.38
C PHE A 39 -12.36 -3.75 15.43
N GLU A 40 -13.23 -4.72 15.67
CA GLU A 40 -13.44 -5.87 14.79
C GLU A 40 -14.08 -5.47 13.45
N LEU A 41 -15.00 -4.50 13.44
CA LEU A 41 -15.65 -4.02 12.23
C LEU A 41 -14.79 -3.05 11.39
N THR A 42 -13.79 -2.39 11.99
CA THR A 42 -12.83 -1.51 11.28
C THR A 42 -11.45 -2.14 11.04
N GLU A 43 -11.25 -3.40 11.43
CA GLU A 43 -9.93 -4.07 11.41
C GLU A 43 -8.80 -3.21 12.01
N GLY A 44 -9.11 -2.44 13.07
CA GLY A 44 -8.14 -1.54 13.71
C GLY A 44 -7.76 -0.28 12.91
N ARG A 45 -8.43 0.04 11.79
CA ARG A 45 -8.22 1.31 11.05
C ARG A 45 -8.86 2.54 11.70
N GLY A 46 -9.75 2.33 12.68
CA GLY A 46 -10.58 3.37 13.28
C GLY A 46 -11.78 3.75 12.41
N ALA A 47 -12.80 4.36 13.00
CA ALA A 47 -13.91 4.96 12.24
C ALA A 47 -13.35 6.13 11.42
N GLY A 48 -13.66 6.17 10.11
CA GLY A 48 -13.15 7.23 9.24
C GLY A 48 -12.81 6.86 7.79
N THR A 49 -12.22 7.83 7.08
CA THR A 49 -11.59 7.70 5.76
C THR A 49 -10.12 7.33 5.95
N SER A 50 -9.71 6.18 5.41
CA SER A 50 -8.32 5.76 5.39
C SER A 50 -7.83 5.66 3.95
N MET A 51 -6.57 6.03 3.74
CA MET A 51 -5.92 5.94 2.43
C MET A 51 -4.67 5.07 2.53
N LEU A 52 -4.53 4.15 1.58
CA LEU A 52 -3.38 3.29 1.42
C LEU A 52 -2.82 3.52 0.02
N TRP A 53 -1.50 3.57 -0.10
CA TRP A 53 -0.85 3.59 -1.41
C TRP A 53 0.43 2.79 -1.38
N GLY A 54 0.77 2.20 -2.51
CA GLY A 54 1.98 1.43 -2.70
C GLY A 54 2.58 1.73 -4.06
N LEU A 55 3.91 1.71 -4.10
CA LEU A 55 4.70 1.79 -5.32
C LEU A 55 5.83 0.76 -5.23
N GLN A 56 5.93 -0.09 -6.23
CA GLN A 56 6.97 -1.09 -6.35
C GLN A 56 7.70 -0.91 -7.68
N ALA A 57 9.02 -0.85 -7.61
CA ALA A 57 9.90 -0.80 -8.77
C ALA A 57 10.84 -2.00 -8.75
N ARG A 58 10.99 -2.64 -9.91
CA ARG A 58 11.97 -3.70 -10.13
C ARG A 58 12.79 -3.37 -11.35
N TYR A 59 14.12 -3.41 -11.21
CA TYR A 59 15.05 -3.13 -12.28
C TYR A 59 16.10 -4.25 -12.42
N ILE A 60 16.27 -4.74 -13.63
CA ILE A 60 17.30 -5.71 -14.01
C ILE A 60 18.52 -4.92 -14.53
N ILE A 61 19.52 -4.81 -13.67
CA ILE A 61 20.78 -4.12 -13.97
C ILE A 61 21.59 -4.97 -14.96
N SER A 62 21.69 -6.27 -14.68
CA SER A 62 22.29 -7.29 -15.55
C SER A 62 21.62 -8.64 -15.26
N ASN A 63 21.94 -9.68 -16.06
CA ASN A 63 21.35 -11.02 -15.88
C ASN A 63 21.58 -11.58 -14.47
N ASN A 64 22.67 -11.18 -13.82
CA ASN A 64 23.06 -11.60 -12.49
C ASN A 64 22.77 -10.58 -11.38
N LEU A 65 22.32 -9.35 -11.70
CA LEU A 65 22.12 -8.27 -10.74
C LEU A 65 20.75 -7.61 -10.90
N ARG A 66 19.96 -7.62 -9.82
CA ARG A 66 18.61 -7.04 -9.78
C ARG A 66 18.45 -6.11 -8.59
N ALA A 67 17.79 -4.99 -8.82
CA ALA A 67 17.37 -4.06 -7.79
C ALA A 67 15.84 -4.05 -7.67
N SER A 68 15.35 -3.88 -6.45
CA SER A 68 13.94 -3.62 -6.19
C SER A 68 13.78 -2.57 -5.11
N LEU A 69 12.80 -1.70 -5.31
CA LEU A 69 12.36 -0.70 -4.34
C LEU A 69 10.87 -0.93 -4.09
N SER A 70 10.44 -0.95 -2.84
CA SER A 70 9.03 -0.87 -2.47
C SER A 70 8.82 0.32 -1.54
N TYR A 71 7.72 1.02 -1.74
CA TYR A 71 7.29 2.11 -0.92
C TYR A 71 5.82 1.93 -0.60
N ASP A 72 5.47 1.98 0.68
CA ASP A 72 4.13 1.80 1.19
C ASP A 72 3.79 2.98 2.09
N GLY A 73 2.66 3.62 1.83
CA GLY A 73 2.12 4.69 2.63
C GLY A 73 0.73 4.34 3.15
N ARG A 74 0.47 4.70 4.40
CA ARG A 74 -0.83 4.54 5.04
C ARG A 74 -1.17 5.80 5.81
N ALA A 75 -2.37 6.33 5.56
CA ALA A 75 -2.94 7.46 6.27
C ALA A 75 -4.27 7.01 6.92
N PRO A 76 -4.23 6.60 8.20
CA PRO A 76 -5.43 6.39 9.01
C PRO A 76 -6.03 7.73 9.43
N GLU A 77 -7.36 7.81 9.63
CA GLU A 77 -8.00 9.06 10.08
C GLU A 77 -7.51 9.52 11.47
N ASN A 78 -7.24 8.56 12.36
CA ASN A 78 -6.92 8.82 13.76
C ASN A 78 -5.43 8.68 14.11
N ALA A 79 -4.53 8.69 13.10
CA ALA A 79 -3.10 8.54 13.33
C ALA A 79 -2.26 9.27 12.27
N SER A 80 -1.01 9.55 12.61
CA SER A 80 -0.04 10.11 11.66
C SER A 80 0.16 9.19 10.47
N VAL A 81 0.41 9.80 9.31
CA VAL A 81 0.76 9.08 8.09
C VAL A 81 2.07 8.31 8.30
N ILE A 82 2.04 7.02 7.99
CA ILE A 82 3.22 6.15 8.07
C ILE A 82 3.71 5.88 6.66
N HIS A 83 5.00 6.14 6.45
CA HIS A 83 5.70 5.85 5.20
C HIS A 83 6.74 4.78 5.46
N THR A 84 6.82 3.77 4.60
CA THR A 84 7.80 2.70 4.67
C THR A 84 8.45 2.53 3.32
N ALA A 85 9.77 2.65 3.26
CA ALA A 85 10.55 2.39 2.06
C ALA A 85 11.47 1.19 2.30
N ARG A 86 11.58 0.30 1.31
CA ARG A 86 12.48 -0.85 1.34
C ARG A 86 13.21 -0.96 0.01
N ALA A 87 14.53 -0.89 0.07
CA ALA A 87 15.40 -1.17 -1.06
C ALA A 87 16.04 -2.55 -0.88
N LYS A 88 16.18 -3.30 -1.98
CA LYS A 88 16.88 -4.58 -2.02
C LYS A 88 17.70 -4.67 -3.29
N LEU A 89 18.95 -5.10 -3.13
CA LEU A 89 19.84 -5.50 -4.22
C LEU A 89 20.04 -7.01 -4.14
N SER A 90 20.05 -7.70 -5.29
CA SER A 90 20.24 -9.14 -5.35
C SER A 90 21.19 -9.49 -6.46
N ALA A 91 22.27 -10.16 -6.10
CA ALA A 91 23.27 -10.69 -7.01
C ALA A 91 23.23 -12.22 -6.97
N THR A 92 23.54 -12.85 -8.10
CA THR A 92 23.70 -14.31 -8.26
C THR A 92 25.04 -14.53 -8.95
N PHE A 93 25.86 -15.47 -8.48
CA PHE A 93 27.23 -15.69 -8.96
C PHE A 93 27.38 -17.12 -9.45
#